data_AF-A0A1T4UEC9-F1
#
_entry.id   AF-A0A1T4UEC9-F1
#
_cell.length_a   1.000
_cell.length_b   1.000
_cell.length_c   1.000
_cell.angle_alpha   90.00
_cell.angle_beta   90.00
_cell.angle_gamma   90.00
#
_symmetry.space_group_name_H-M   'P 1'
#
loop_
_entity.id
_entity.type
_entity.pdbx_description
1 polymer ?
#
loop_
_entity_poly.entity_id
_entity_poly.type
_entity_poly.pdbx_seq_one_letter_code
_entity_poly.pdbx_strand_id
1 'polypeptide(L)'
;MPNQDKAALSDESTASKNNAQWHVYLIRTRDNALYCGVTLDVARRFDEHQTNGMKTAKYLRGKQPLSLAWTCEIGTKQQAMSLEWKIKRLAKKDKERLCKDSDFAQVFIKDNI
;
A
#
# COMPACT_ATOMS: atom_id res chain seq x y z
N MET A 1 32.91 -0.81 -47.65
CA MET A 1 32.64 0.51 -47.05
C MET A 1 31.70 0.28 -45.87
N PRO A 2 32.16 0.40 -44.62
CA PRO A 2 31.32 0.28 -43.42
C PRO A 2 30.66 1.63 -43.04
N ASN A 3 29.67 1.58 -42.14
CA ASN A 3 29.07 2.68 -41.35
C ASN A 3 27.96 3.52 -42.05
N GLN A 4 26.81 3.92 -41.47
CA GLN A 4 26.16 3.89 -40.13
C GLN A 4 24.63 3.81 -40.39
N ASP A 5 23.79 3.27 -39.50
CA ASP A 5 23.08 4.09 -38.52
C ASP A 5 22.70 3.29 -37.25
N LYS A 6 23.11 3.84 -36.11
CA LYS A 6 22.61 3.50 -34.77
C LYS A 6 21.18 4.02 -34.62
N ALA A 7 20.28 3.17 -34.14
CA ALA A 7 19.20 3.60 -33.26
C ALA A 7 19.13 2.60 -32.10
N ALA A 8 19.46 3.11 -30.91
CA ALA A 8 19.29 2.41 -29.65
C ALA A 8 17.80 2.10 -29.47
N LEU A 9 17.45 0.81 -29.39
CA LEU A 9 16.18 0.41 -28.81
C LEU A 9 16.48 -0.04 -27.39
N SER A 10 16.19 0.89 -26.49
CA SER A 10 16.17 0.79 -25.04
C SER A 10 15.68 -0.58 -24.56
N ASP A 11 16.56 -1.25 -23.81
CA ASP A 11 16.19 -2.19 -22.76
C ASP A 11 15.05 -1.62 -21.93
N GLU A 12 13.87 -2.24 -21.96
CA GLU A 12 12.93 -2.14 -20.86
C GLU A 12 11.97 -3.35 -20.88
N SER A 13 12.23 -4.25 -19.94
CA SER A 13 11.24 -5.07 -19.24
C SER A 13 10.63 -6.28 -19.95
N THR A 14 11.47 -7.29 -20.13
CA THR A 14 11.06 -8.69 -19.99
C THR A 14 10.63 -8.98 -18.55
N ALA A 15 9.36 -9.35 -18.33
CA ALA A 15 8.96 -10.47 -17.47
C ALA A 15 7.45 -10.46 -17.22
N SER A 16 6.74 -11.31 -17.95
CA SER A 16 5.48 -11.89 -17.50
C SER A 16 5.71 -12.64 -16.19
N LYS A 17 5.64 -11.93 -15.05
CA LYS A 17 5.53 -12.56 -13.72
C LYS A 17 4.07 -12.46 -13.31
N ASN A 18 3.50 -13.59 -12.91
CA ASN A 18 2.32 -13.63 -12.04
C ASN A 18 2.67 -12.92 -10.73
N ASN A 19 2.74 -11.59 -10.76
CA ASN A 19 2.96 -10.76 -9.60
C ASN A 19 1.61 -10.66 -8.93
N ALA A 20 1.38 -11.51 -7.94
CA ALA A 20 0.35 -11.24 -6.95
C ALA A 20 0.63 -9.85 -6.37
N GLN A 21 -0.09 -8.83 -6.85
CA GLN A 21 0.08 -7.45 -6.43
C GLN A 21 -0.34 -7.38 -4.98
N TRP A 22 0.63 -7.13 -4.12
CA TRP A 22 0.37 -6.85 -2.72
C TRP A 22 -0.15 -5.44 -2.62
N HIS A 23 -1.04 -5.19 -1.68
CA HIS A 23 -1.57 -3.87 -1.43
C HIS A 23 -1.38 -3.55 0.03
N VAL A 24 -1.00 -2.32 0.31
CA VAL A 24 -0.89 -1.78 1.65
C VAL A 24 -2.03 -0.81 1.84
N TYR A 25 -2.76 -0.95 2.94
CA TYR A 25 -3.92 -0.14 3.21
C TYR A 25 -3.86 0.41 4.63
N LEU A 26 -4.40 1.62 4.81
CA LEU A 26 -4.61 2.26 6.09
C LEU A 26 -6.10 2.50 6.31
N ILE A 27 -6.60 2.05 7.45
CA ILE A 27 -7.96 2.29 7.91
C ILE A 27 -7.91 3.25 9.09
N ARG A 28 -8.67 4.32 8.99
CA ARG A 28 -8.91 5.26 10.08
C ARG A 28 -10.16 4.84 10.84
N THR A 29 -10.02 4.73 12.14
CA THR A 29 -11.12 4.48 13.07
C THR A 29 -11.64 5.78 13.66
N ARG A 30 -12.81 5.73 14.31
CA ARG A 30 -13.39 6.90 15.02
C ARG A 30 -12.46 7.55 16.05
N ASP A 31 -11.52 6.78 16.60
CA ASP A 31 -10.55 7.23 17.61
C ASP A 31 -9.39 8.04 17.01
N ASN A 32 -9.46 8.32 15.70
CA ASN A 32 -8.36 8.86 14.93
C ASN A 32 -7.11 7.94 14.89
N ALA A 33 -7.26 6.69 15.32
CA ALA A 33 -6.23 5.68 15.21
C ALA A 33 -6.19 5.11 13.79
N LEU A 34 -4.98 4.97 13.27
CA LEU A 34 -4.69 4.43 11.94
C LEU A 34 -4.21 2.99 12.09
N TYR A 35 -4.94 2.08 11.46
CA TYR A 35 -4.57 0.67 11.34
C TYR A 35 -3.97 0.44 9.95
N CYS A 36 -2.71 0.03 9.91
CA CYS A 36 -2.05 -0.39 8.68
C CYS A 36 -2.11 -1.91 8.54
N GLY A 37 -2.32 -2.39 7.32
CA GLY A 37 -2.21 -3.80 6.99
C GLY A 37 -1.85 -3.99 5.53
N VAL A 38 -1.40 -5.20 5.20
CA VAL A 38 -1.09 -5.60 3.83
C VAL A 38 -1.98 -6.75 3.40
N THR A 39 -2.41 -6.75 2.14
CA THR A 39 -3.31 -7.77 1.59
C THR A 39 -3.18 -7.84 0.08
N LEU A 40 -3.53 -8.97 -0.53
CA LEU A 40 -3.62 -9.09 -1.98
C LEU A 40 -4.91 -8.51 -2.54
N ASP A 41 -5.93 -8.33 -1.71
CA ASP A 41 -7.26 -7.86 -2.13
C ASP A 41 -7.84 -6.92 -1.06
N VAL A 42 -7.67 -5.61 -1.28
CA VAL A 42 -8.11 -4.59 -0.32
C VAL A 42 -9.63 -4.51 -0.28
N ALA A 43 -10.30 -4.60 -1.42
CA ALA A 43 -11.74 -4.47 -1.51
C ALA A 43 -12.44 -5.57 -0.71
N ARG A 44 -12.06 -6.83 -0.95
CA ARG A 44 -12.59 -7.99 -0.22
C ARG A 44 -12.32 -7.86 1.28
N ARG A 45 -11.09 -7.46 1.67
CA ARG A 45 -10.72 -7.37 3.08
C ARG A 45 -11.40 -6.21 3.80
N PHE A 46 -11.60 -5.08 3.11
CA PHE A 46 -12.31 -3.93 3.64
C PHE A 46 -13.80 -4.27 3.86
N ASP A 47 -14.43 -4.95 2.92
CA ASP A 47 -15.80 -5.48 3.08
C ASP A 47 -15.90 -6.45 4.27
N GLU A 48 -14.94 -7.39 4.41
CA GLU A 48 -14.85 -8.28 5.57
C GLU A 48 -14.65 -7.52 6.90
N HIS A 49 -14.08 -6.31 6.87
CA HIS A 49 -13.98 -5.45 8.05
C HIS A 49 -15.27 -4.66 8.29
N GLN A 50 -15.97 -4.25 7.24
CA GLN A 50 -17.23 -3.50 7.31
C GLN A 50 -18.40 -4.37 7.77
N THR A 51 -18.45 -5.62 7.32
CA THR A 51 -19.42 -6.64 7.74
C THR A 51 -19.24 -7.10 9.19
N ASN A 52 -18.16 -6.67 9.85
CA ASN A 52 -17.88 -6.89 11.28
C ASN A 52 -17.88 -8.40 11.67
N GLY A 53 -17.59 -9.28 10.71
CA GLY A 53 -17.60 -10.73 10.86
C GLY A 53 -16.38 -11.29 11.61
N MET A 54 -16.25 -12.61 11.65
CA MET A 54 -15.14 -13.30 12.34
C MET A 54 -13.75 -12.97 11.76
N LYS A 55 -13.68 -12.53 10.50
CA LYS A 55 -12.43 -12.18 9.80
C LYS A 55 -12.03 -10.71 9.95
N THR A 56 -12.85 -9.90 10.62
CA THR A 56 -12.48 -8.54 10.97
C THR A 56 -11.28 -8.58 11.92
N ALA A 57 -10.32 -7.69 11.73
CA ALA A 57 -9.21 -7.56 12.68
C ALA A 57 -9.77 -7.31 14.09
N LYS A 58 -9.28 -8.04 15.10
CA LYS A 58 -9.73 -7.90 16.50
C LYS A 58 -9.74 -6.43 16.96
N TYR A 59 -8.82 -5.62 16.44
CA TYR A 59 -8.71 -4.20 16.72
C TYR A 59 -9.81 -3.33 16.07
N LEU A 60 -10.30 -3.71 14.89
CA LEU A 60 -11.30 -2.96 14.13
C LEU A 60 -12.74 -3.39 14.48
N ARG A 61 -12.90 -4.57 15.10
CA ARG A 61 -14.20 -5.12 15.50
C ARG A 61 -14.92 -4.16 16.45
N GLY A 62 -16.09 -3.67 16.04
CA GLY A 62 -16.89 -2.72 16.83
C GLY A 62 -16.37 -1.27 16.85
N LYS A 63 -15.30 -0.94 16.10
CA LYS A 63 -14.74 0.41 15.97
C LYS A 63 -15.29 1.15 14.74
N GLN A 64 -16.55 0.90 14.40
CA GLN A 64 -17.25 1.60 13.31
C GLN A 64 -17.56 3.07 13.70
N PRO A 65 -17.56 4.01 12.74
CA PRO A 65 -17.31 3.83 11.30
C PRO A 65 -15.82 3.61 10.99
N LEU A 66 -15.55 2.68 10.07
CA LEU A 66 -14.23 2.45 9.50
C LEU A 66 -14.13 3.23 8.19
N SER A 67 -13.09 4.04 8.05
CA SER A 67 -12.83 4.78 6.82
C SER A 67 -11.53 4.31 6.21
N LEU A 68 -11.57 3.90 4.96
CA LEU A 68 -10.35 3.65 4.19
C LEU A 68 -9.66 4.98 3.97
N ALA A 69 -8.57 5.22 4.70
CA ALA A 69 -7.89 6.51 4.67
C ALA A 69 -6.86 6.57 3.54
N TRP A 70 -6.26 5.42 3.21
CA TRP A 70 -5.25 5.34 2.18
C TRP A 70 -5.05 3.90 1.70
N THR A 71 -4.71 3.73 0.43
CA THR A 71 -4.34 2.45 -0.16
C THR A 71 -3.26 2.64 -1.20
N CYS A 72 -2.37 1.67 -1.31
CA CYS A 72 -1.34 1.64 -2.33
C CYS A 72 -1.11 0.20 -2.81
N GLU A 73 -0.93 0.05 -4.11
CA GLU A 73 -0.46 -1.19 -4.73
C GLU A 73 1.07 -1.30 -4.69
N ILE A 74 1.54 -2.49 -4.36
CA ILE A 74 2.95 -2.85 -4.15
C ILE A 74 3.20 -4.17 -4.89
N GLY A 75 4.18 -4.19 -5.79
CA GLY A 75 4.43 -5.36 -6.61
C GLY A 75 4.78 -6.63 -5.80
N THR A 76 5.63 -6.50 -4.78
CA THR A 76 6.16 -7.66 -4.04
C THR A 76 5.78 -7.67 -2.56
N LYS A 77 5.64 -8.89 -2.01
CA LYS A 77 5.40 -9.12 -0.58
C LYS A 77 6.45 -8.46 0.32
N GLN A 78 7.72 -8.53 -0.09
CA GLN A 78 8.85 -7.99 0.67
C GLN A 78 8.75 -6.46 0.79
N GLN A 79 8.46 -5.77 -0.31
CA GLN A 79 8.20 -4.33 -0.30
C GLN A 79 7.00 -4.00 0.60
N ALA A 80 5.90 -4.75 0.49
CA ALA A 80 4.70 -4.50 1.30
C ALA A 80 4.97 -4.66 2.80
N MET A 81 5.67 -5.72 3.20
CA MET A 81 6.06 -5.95 4.60
C MET A 81 7.04 -4.89 5.12
N SER A 82 8.01 -4.48 4.29
CA SER A 82 8.94 -3.39 4.61
C SER A 82 8.19 -2.08 4.84
N LEU A 83 7.26 -1.75 3.94
CA LEU A 83 6.44 -0.55 4.02
C LEU A 83 5.55 -0.57 5.27
N GLU A 84 4.88 -1.68 5.57
CA GLU A 84 4.07 -1.84 6.79
C GLU A 84 4.91 -1.56 8.05
N TRP A 85 6.11 -2.14 8.12
CA TRP A 85 6.98 -1.95 9.27
C TRP A 85 7.43 -0.49 9.43
N LYS A 86 7.76 0.19 8.33
CA LYS A 86 8.09 1.61 8.33
C LYS A 86 6.90 2.47 8.74
N ILE A 87 5.72 2.23 8.17
CA ILE A 87 4.47 2.92 8.54
C ILE A 87 4.18 2.76 10.03
N LYS A 88 4.36 1.56 10.61
CA LYS A 88 4.18 1.36 12.05
C LYS A 88 5.10 2.23 12.89
N ARG A 89 6.35 2.43 12.46
CA ARG A 89 7.37 3.26 13.12
C ARG A 89 7.21 4.76 12.89
N LEU A 90 6.42 5.19 11.92
CA LEU A 90 6.15 6.61 11.68
C LEU A 90 5.49 7.27 12.91
N ALA A 91 5.88 8.53 13.15
CA ALA A 91 5.24 9.36 14.14
C ALA A 91 3.78 9.64 13.76
N LYS A 92 2.95 10.01 14.74
CA LYS A 92 1.54 10.32 14.51
C LYS A 92 1.36 11.41 13.44
N LYS A 93 2.21 12.44 13.44
CA LYS A 93 2.21 13.50 12.42
C LYS A 93 2.44 12.97 11.00
N ASP A 94 3.42 12.08 10.82
CA ASP A 94 3.76 11.57 9.49
C ASP A 94 2.72 10.58 8.98
N LYS A 95 2.10 9.80 9.88
CA LYS A 95 0.94 8.96 9.53
C LYS A 95 -0.24 9.80 9.07
N GLU A 96 -0.51 10.92 9.75
CA GLU A 96 -1.55 11.84 9.31
C GLU A 96 -1.20 12.51 7.98
N ARG A 97 0.07 12.88 7.75
CA ARG A 97 0.53 13.37 6.45
C ARG A 97 0.34 12.33 5.36
N LEU A 98 0.69 11.06 5.61
CA LEU A 98 0.48 9.98 4.66
C LEU A 98 -0.99 9.87 4.20
N CYS A 99 -1.95 10.16 5.08
CA CYS A 99 -3.37 10.14 4.73
C CYS A 99 -3.91 11.46 4.15
N LYS A 100 -3.31 12.62 4.49
CA LYS A 100 -3.78 13.95 4.06
C LYS A 100 -3.09 14.44 2.79
N ASP A 101 -1.85 14.03 2.61
CA ASP A 101 -0.93 14.51 1.59
C ASP A 101 -0.58 13.34 0.65
N SER A 102 -1.25 13.33 -0.50
CA SER A 102 -1.08 12.30 -1.52
C SER A 102 0.30 12.38 -2.20
N ASP A 103 0.96 13.54 -2.20
CA ASP A 103 2.30 13.70 -2.76
C ASP A 103 3.34 13.07 -1.82
N PHE A 104 3.29 13.43 -0.54
CA PHE A 104 4.12 12.83 0.49
C PHE A 104 3.97 11.31 0.52
N ALA A 105 2.73 10.81 0.38
CA ALA A 105 2.49 9.38 0.35
C ALA A 105 3.15 8.70 -0.85
N GLN A 106 3.04 9.26 -2.05
CA GLN A 106 3.69 8.73 -3.25
C GLN A 106 5.21 8.74 -3.13
N VAL A 107 5.79 9.86 -2.67
CA VAL A 107 7.24 9.98 -2.45
C VAL A 107 7.70 8.96 -1.41
N PHE A 108 6.97 8.84 -0.29
CA PHE A 108 7.28 7.88 0.75
C PHE A 108 7.22 6.44 0.24
N ILE A 109 6.20 6.06 -0.55
CA ILE A 109 6.18 4.74 -1.17
C ILE A 109 7.40 4.56 -2.06
N LYS A 110 7.64 5.49 -2.99
CA LYS A 110 8.70 5.38 -4.00
C LYS A 110 10.10 5.26 -3.40
N ASP A 111 10.35 5.93 -2.28
CA ASP A 111 11.61 5.86 -1.54
C ASP A 111 11.76 4.54 -0.76
N ASN A 112 10.66 3.80 -0.56
CA ASN A 112 10.60 2.65 0.33
C ASN A 112 10.16 1.34 -0.34
N ILE A 113 9.94 1.34 -1.66
CA ILE A 113 9.74 0.17 -2.53
C ILE A 113 10.99 -0.05 -3.38
#